data_AF-A0A954YCE8-F1
#
_entry.id   AF-A0A954YCE8-F1
#
_cell.length_a   1.000
_cell.length_b   1.000
_cell.length_c   1.000
_cell.angle_alpha   90.00
_cell.angle_beta   90.00
_cell.angle_gamma   90.00
#
_symmetry.space_group_name_H-M   'P 1'
#
loop_
_entity.id
_entity.type
_entity.pdbx_description
1 polymer ?
#
loop_
_entity_poly.entity_id
_entity_poly.type
_entity_poly.pdbx_seq_one_letter_code
_entity_poly.pdbx_strand_id
1 'polypeptide(L)'
;MKIGIIVVVLLAAVGYYAYTGGGAKPQLSQAPISFVDVATGEIFQLERDDFVSIPAKNPKTDTYTLMPIEKVDDAWYVKDRYRGGLTQTDLENVCVDPETLKVKAGGDEQ
;
A
#
# COMPACT_ATOMS: atom_id res chain seq x y z
N MET A 1 13.89 -29.88 -48.00
CA MET A 1 14.89 -29.13 -47.18
C MET A 1 14.46 -27.71 -46.80
N LYS A 2 13.76 -26.95 -47.67
CA LYS A 2 13.33 -25.56 -47.36
C LYS A 2 12.25 -25.43 -46.27
N ILE A 3 11.32 -26.39 -46.19
CA ILE A 3 10.21 -26.38 -45.22
C ILE A 3 10.71 -26.56 -43.77
N GLY A 4 11.71 -27.41 -43.56
CA GLY A 4 12.27 -27.64 -42.21
C GLY A 4 12.93 -26.40 -41.61
N ILE A 5 13.56 -25.57 -42.43
CA ILE A 5 14.22 -24.33 -41.98
C ILE A 5 13.17 -23.31 -41.51
N ILE A 6 12.04 -23.21 -42.22
CA ILE A 6 10.96 -22.26 -41.89
C ILE A 6 10.35 -22.58 -40.53
N VAL A 7 10.15 -23.87 -40.22
CA VAL A 7 9.59 -24.29 -38.93
C VAL A 7 10.56 -23.98 -37.77
N VAL A 8 11.86 -24.20 -37.96
CA VAL A 8 12.86 -23.90 -36.93
C VAL A 8 12.97 -22.39 -36.67
N VAL A 9 12.92 -21.57 -37.71
CA VAL A 9 12.93 -20.10 -37.56
C VAL A 9 11.67 -19.59 -36.86
N LEU A 10 10.50 -20.16 -37.17
CA LEU A 10 9.24 -19.82 -36.49
C LEU A 10 9.28 -20.20 -35.00
N LEU A 11 9.77 -21.40 -34.66
CA LEU A 11 9.89 -21.82 -33.27
C LEU A 11 10.91 -20.98 -32.50
N ALA A 12 12.04 -20.62 -33.12
CA ALA A 12 13.02 -19.73 -32.52
C ALA A 12 12.47 -18.31 -32.31
N ALA A 13 11.67 -17.78 -33.23
CA ALA A 13 11.04 -16.47 -33.10
C ALA A 13 9.99 -16.45 -31.97
N VAL A 14 9.17 -17.51 -31.85
CA VAL A 14 8.20 -17.65 -30.76
C VAL A 14 8.91 -17.80 -29.40
N GLY A 15 9.97 -18.60 -29.34
CA GLY A 15 10.79 -18.76 -28.13
C GLY A 15 11.47 -17.46 -27.72
N TYR A 16 12.01 -16.70 -28.68
CA TYR A 16 12.59 -15.38 -28.43
C TYR A 16 11.55 -14.38 -27.95
N TYR A 17 10.37 -14.35 -28.59
CA TYR A 17 9.28 -13.46 -28.18
C TYR A 17 8.73 -13.82 -26.80
N ALA A 18 8.66 -15.10 -26.43
CA ALA A 18 8.29 -15.52 -25.08
C ALA A 18 9.37 -15.18 -24.04
N TYR A 19 10.65 -15.21 -24.43
CA TYR A 19 11.77 -14.85 -23.56
C TYR A 19 11.88 -13.34 -23.33
N THR A 20 11.64 -12.52 -24.36
CA THR A 20 11.71 -11.05 -24.27
C THR A 20 10.37 -10.41 -23.91
N GLY A 21 9.27 -11.10 -24.20
CA GLY A 21 7.89 -10.66 -24.01
C GLY A 21 7.40 -10.96 -22.61
N GLY A 22 7.81 -10.11 -21.66
CA GLY A 22 6.90 -9.72 -20.59
C GLY A 22 6.56 -10.83 -19.61
N GLY A 23 7.59 -11.46 -19.03
CA GLY A 23 7.48 -11.79 -17.61
C GLY A 23 7.25 -10.48 -16.87
N ALA A 24 5.99 -10.08 -16.71
CA ALA A 24 5.59 -9.06 -15.77
C ALA A 24 6.08 -9.55 -14.42
N LYS A 25 7.29 -9.13 -14.04
CA LYS A 25 7.74 -9.21 -12.66
C LYS A 25 6.58 -8.59 -11.89
N PRO A 26 5.99 -9.28 -10.90
CA PRO A 26 5.02 -8.63 -10.04
C PRO A 26 5.78 -7.46 -9.43
N GLN A 27 5.56 -6.25 -9.98
CA GLN A 27 5.96 -5.03 -9.33
C GLN A 27 5.08 -5.03 -8.10
N LEU A 28 5.60 -5.60 -7.00
CA LEU A 28 5.11 -5.35 -5.66
C LEU A 28 5.09 -3.84 -5.58
N SER A 29 3.90 -3.28 -5.78
CA SER A 29 3.70 -1.88 -6.10
C SER A 29 4.57 -1.01 -5.22
N GLN A 30 5.50 -0.27 -5.83
CA GLN A 30 6.23 0.82 -5.18
C GLN A 30 5.31 2.02 -4.93
N ALA A 31 3.99 1.87 -5.10
CA ALA A 31 3.05 2.92 -4.77
C ALA A 31 3.15 3.27 -3.28
N PRO A 32 3.17 4.57 -2.96
CA PRO A 32 3.14 5.02 -1.58
C PRO A 32 1.90 4.47 -0.87
N ILE A 33 2.06 4.15 0.40
CA ILE A 33 0.98 3.67 1.26
C ILE A 33 0.42 4.88 2.00
N SER A 34 -0.91 5.03 2.00
CA SER A 34 -1.58 6.02 2.82
C SER A 34 -1.60 5.59 4.28
N PHE A 35 -1.29 6.53 5.15
CA PHE A 35 -1.36 6.42 6.61
C PHE A 35 -2.26 7.52 7.16
N VAL A 36 -2.86 7.28 8.31
CA VAL A 36 -3.56 8.31 9.10
C VAL A 36 -2.88 8.46 10.45
N ASP A 37 -2.69 9.69 10.90
CA ASP A 37 -2.39 9.96 12.30
C ASP A 37 -3.66 9.78 13.13
N VAL A 38 -3.69 8.77 14.00
CA VAL A 38 -4.88 8.45 14.81
C VAL A 38 -5.27 9.55 15.79
N ALA A 39 -4.34 10.44 16.14
CA ALA A 39 -4.58 11.56 17.05
C ALA A 39 -5.23 12.76 16.34
N THR A 40 -4.84 13.04 15.10
CA THR A 40 -5.23 14.26 14.37
C THR A 40 -6.16 13.99 13.18
N GLY A 41 -6.17 12.77 12.65
CA GLY A 41 -6.88 12.40 11.42
C GLY A 41 -6.15 12.82 10.13
N GLU A 42 -4.96 13.40 10.23
CA GLU A 42 -4.20 13.82 9.05
C GLU A 42 -3.68 12.60 8.26
N ILE A 43 -3.79 12.67 6.93
CA ILE A 43 -3.35 11.61 6.02
C ILE A 43 -1.95 11.91 5.50
N PHE A 44 -1.08 10.91 5.61
CA PHE A 44 0.28 10.92 5.11
C PHE A 44 0.46 9.87 4.02
N GLN A 45 1.31 10.14 3.06
CA GLN A 45 1.78 9.14 2.11
C GLN A 45 3.23 8.81 2.44
N LEU A 46 3.49 7.56 2.80
CA LEU A 46 4.83 7.07 3.10
C LEU A 46 5.24 6.03 2.07
N GLU A 47 6.51 6.04 1.67
CA GLU A 47 7.07 4.93 0.91
C GLU A 47 7.20 3.70 1.81
N ARG A 48 7.28 2.51 1.21
CA ARG A 48 7.45 1.26 1.98
C ARG A 48 8.74 1.25 2.80
N ASP A 49 9.75 1.96 2.32
CA ASP A 49 11.07 2.00 2.95
C ASP A 49 11.13 3.04 4.09
N ASP A 50 10.12 3.90 4.20
CA ASP A 50 10.05 4.97 5.22
C ASP A 50 9.54 4.49 6.59
N PHE A 51 9.04 3.25 6.69
CA PHE A 51 8.53 2.72 7.95
C PHE A 51 8.94 1.27 8.19
N VAL A 52 9.36 0.98 9.42
CA VAL A 52 9.77 -0.36 9.87
C VAL A 52 8.84 -0.97 10.92
N SER A 53 7.93 -0.17 11.48
CA SER A 53 6.98 -0.56 12.52
C SER A 53 5.61 0.07 12.28
N ILE A 54 4.57 -0.57 12.81
CA ILE A 54 3.22 -0.04 12.84
C ILE A 54 2.73 -0.10 14.31
N PRO A 55 2.31 1.03 14.92
CA PRO A 55 2.21 2.37 14.32
C PRO A 55 3.56 2.91 13.80
N ALA A 56 3.51 3.67 12.70
CA ALA A 56 4.67 4.33 12.12
C ALA A 56 4.87 5.72 12.76
N LYS A 57 6.07 6.28 12.62
CA LYS A 57 6.44 7.55 13.21
C LYS A 57 5.85 8.71 12.41
N ASN A 58 5.12 9.61 13.05
CA ASN A 58 4.65 10.85 12.44
C ASN A 58 5.87 11.78 12.23
N PRO A 59 6.20 12.19 10.99
CA PRO A 59 7.37 13.02 10.72
C PRO A 59 7.28 14.44 11.28
N LYS A 60 6.07 14.91 11.63
CA LYS A 60 5.87 16.26 12.22
C LYS A 60 6.06 16.27 13.73
N THR A 61 5.58 15.23 14.42
CA THR A 61 5.51 15.19 15.89
C THR A 61 6.50 14.21 16.51
N ASP A 62 7.16 13.39 15.70
CA ASP A 62 8.11 12.36 16.14
C ASP A 62 7.49 11.22 16.97
N THR A 63 6.14 11.12 16.99
CA THR A 63 5.37 10.14 17.77
C THR A 63 4.88 8.97 16.91
N TYR A 64 4.78 7.77 17.48
CA TYR A 64 4.29 6.58 16.77
C TYR A 64 2.77 6.51 16.72
N THR A 65 2.18 7.23 15.76
CA THR A 65 0.71 7.40 15.66
C THR A 65 0.16 7.12 14.27
N LEU A 66 1.02 6.86 13.29
CA LEU A 66 0.59 6.66 11.91
C LEU A 66 0.14 5.21 11.69
N MET A 67 -1.10 5.04 11.25
CA MET A 67 -1.70 3.74 10.96
C MET A 67 -2.01 3.60 9.46
N PRO A 68 -1.69 2.47 8.82
CA PRO A 68 -1.99 2.29 7.40
C PRO A 68 -3.50 2.26 7.16
N ILE A 69 -3.93 3.01 6.16
CA ILE A 69 -5.33 3.08 5.75
C ILE A 69 -5.54 2.52 4.35
N GLU A 70 -6.78 2.21 4.05
CA GLU A 70 -7.28 1.91 2.72
C GLU A 70 -8.60 2.65 2.47
N LYS A 71 -8.85 2.97 1.20
CA LYS A 71 -10.08 3.60 0.77
C LYS A 71 -11.07 2.51 0.33
N VAL A 72 -12.24 2.45 0.97
CA VAL A 72 -13.33 1.53 0.65
C VAL A 72 -14.60 2.35 0.50
N ASP A 73 -15.28 2.26 -0.64
CA ASP A 73 -16.55 2.96 -0.91
C ASP A 73 -16.51 4.45 -0.51
N ASP A 74 -15.45 5.14 -0.92
CA ASP A 74 -15.15 6.54 -0.63
C ASP A 74 -14.82 6.93 0.82
N ALA A 75 -14.86 5.99 1.77
CA ALA A 75 -14.41 6.22 3.13
C ALA A 75 -13.02 5.62 3.40
N TRP A 76 -12.28 6.25 4.31
CA TRP A 76 -11.00 5.76 4.77
C TRP A 76 -11.16 4.84 5.98
N TYR A 77 -10.47 3.70 5.95
CA TYR A 77 -10.47 2.71 7.01
C TYR A 77 -9.03 2.33 7.36
N VAL A 78 -8.74 2.18 8.65
CA VAL A 78 -7.51 1.49 9.08
C VAL A 78 -7.60 0.04 8.65
N LYS A 79 -6.53 -0.49 8.05
CA LYS A 79 -6.54 -1.89 7.60
C LYS A 79 -6.72 -2.83 8.79
N ASP A 80 -7.65 -3.79 8.68
CA ASP A 80 -8.06 -4.63 9.81
C ASP A 80 -6.91 -5.40 10.48
N ARG A 81 -5.92 -5.83 9.69
CA ARG A 81 -4.69 -6.48 10.20
C ARG A 81 -3.90 -5.63 11.20
N TYR A 82 -4.15 -4.33 11.27
CA TYR A 82 -3.49 -3.39 12.17
C TYR A 82 -4.40 -2.91 13.31
N ARG A 83 -5.59 -3.50 13.49
CA ARG A 83 -6.49 -3.19 14.62
C ARG A 83 -5.78 -3.25 15.98
N GLY A 84 -4.91 -4.23 16.19
CA GLY A 84 -4.14 -4.36 17.44
C GLY A 84 -3.09 -3.25 17.67
N GLY A 85 -2.77 -2.45 16.64
CA GLY A 85 -1.92 -1.26 16.80
C GLY A 85 -2.69 -0.09 17.42
N LEU A 86 -4.00 0.01 17.17
CA LEU A 86 -4.86 1.04 17.78
C LEU A 86 -4.96 0.89 19.30
N THR A 87 -4.89 -0.34 19.80
CA THR A 87 -4.90 -0.63 21.25
C THR A 87 -3.54 -0.40 21.92
N GLN A 88 -2.46 -0.27 21.15
CA GLN A 88 -1.09 -0.06 21.66
C GLN A 88 -0.72 1.42 21.78
N THR A 89 -1.41 2.30 21.05
CA THR A 89 -1.28 3.73 21.22
C THR A 89 -1.99 4.16 22.51
N ASP A 90 -1.25 4.69 23.48
CA ASP A 90 -1.79 5.35 24.69
C ASP A 90 -2.60 6.63 24.38
N LEU A 91 -2.80 6.93 23.11
CA LEU A 91 -3.58 8.05 22.63
C LEU A 91 -5.05 7.63 22.60
N GLU A 92 -5.91 8.52 23.09
CA GLU A 92 -7.31 8.45 22.70
C GLU A 92 -7.34 8.46 21.17
N ASN A 93 -7.78 7.36 20.55
CA ASN A 93 -7.91 7.25 19.09
C ASN A 93 -9.06 8.17 18.63
N VAL A 94 -8.87 9.49 18.74
CA VAL A 94 -9.94 10.48 18.61
C VAL A 94 -10.55 10.42 17.22
N CYS A 95 -9.72 10.19 16.20
CA CYS A 95 -10.10 10.24 14.80
C CYS A 95 -10.34 8.87 14.16
N VAL A 96 -10.18 7.75 14.88
CA VAL A 96 -10.47 6.40 14.35
C VAL A 96 -11.43 5.69 15.27
N ASP A 97 -12.55 5.24 14.73
CA ASP A 97 -13.47 4.37 15.46
C ASP A 97 -12.83 2.97 15.64
N PRO A 98 -12.55 2.51 16.88
CA PRO A 98 -11.88 1.24 17.11
C PRO A 98 -12.73 0.01 16.80
N GLU A 99 -14.06 0.15 16.73
CA GLU A 99 -14.97 -0.95 16.38
C GLU A 99 -15.03 -1.10 14.86
N THR A 100 -15.29 0.01 14.16
CA THR A 100 -15.50 0.00 12.69
C THR A 100 -14.22 0.22 11.88
N LEU A 101 -13.12 0.63 12.53
CA LEU A 101 -11.86 1.08 11.92
C LEU A 101 -12.00 2.28 10.99
N LYS A 102 -13.17 2.91 10.98
CA LYS A 102 -13.45 4.05 10.12
C LYS A 102 -12.69 5.27 10.64
N VAL A 103 -11.98 5.93 9.74
CA VAL A 103 -11.39 7.24 10.00
C VAL A 103 -12.52 8.26 9.97
N LYS A 104 -12.69 9.00 11.06
CA LYS A 104 -13.59 10.17 11.09
C LYS A 104 -13.00 11.19 10.13
N ALA A 105 -13.78 11.62 9.14
CA ALA A 105 -13.38 12.67 8.23
C ALA A 105 -13.11 13.95 9.04
N GLY A 106 -11.84 14.24 9.30
CA GLY A 106 -11.33 15.48 9.89
C GLY A 106 -10.38 16.22 8.94
N GLY A 107 -10.33 15.81 7.68
CA GLY A 107 -9.39 16.31 6.67
C GLY A 107 -10.03 16.66 5.32
N ASP A 108 -11.36 16.81 5.27
CA ASP A 108 -12.05 17.38 4.11
C ASP A 108 -12.12 18.92 4.26
N GLU A 109 -10.98 19.61 4.30
CA GLU A 109 -10.91 21.07 4.10
C GLU A 109 -9.46 21.54 3.91
N GLN A 110 -8.95 21.38 2.67
CA GLN A 110 -8.17 22.39 1.91
C GLN A 110 -7.77 21.89 0.51
#